data_AF-A0AAE3YRX4-F1
#
_entry.id   AF-A0AAE3YRX4-F1
#
_cell.length_a   1.000
_cell.length_b   1.000
_cell.length_c   1.000
_cell.angle_alpha   90.00
_cell.angle_beta   90.00
_cell.angle_gamma   90.00
#
_symmetry.space_group_name_H-M   'P 1'
#
loop_
_entity.id
_entity.type
_entity.pdbx_description
1 polymer ?
#
loop_
_entity_poly.entity_id
_entity_poly.type
_entity_poly.pdbx_seq_one_letter_code
_entity_poly.pdbx_strand_id
1 'polypeptide(L)'
;MIANLVAGAALAVVTGLSGVAEEPERFLGKGMSKFGLAYYYAVEDAMEQAERAGYARVECVEVDMYEWPLYEIWVWFDCTHET
;
A
#
# COMPACT_ATOMS: atom_id res chain seq x y z
N MET A 1 32.87 -48.99 -1.76
CA MET A 1 32.60 -47.64 -1.20
C MET A 1 32.61 -46.65 -2.35
N ILE A 2 31.56 -45.84 -2.42
CA ILE A 2 31.20 -44.96 -3.54
C ILE A 2 31.88 -43.61 -3.35
N ALA A 3 32.43 -43.03 -4.42
CA ALA A 3 32.64 -41.59 -4.52
C ALA A 3 32.38 -41.14 -5.96
N ASN A 4 31.15 -40.70 -6.19
CA ASN A 4 30.71 -40.00 -7.39
C ASN A 4 31.43 -38.65 -7.47
N LEU A 5 32.15 -38.38 -8.56
CA LEU A 5 32.57 -37.03 -8.91
C LEU A 5 31.55 -36.45 -9.88
N VAL A 6 30.70 -35.62 -9.30
CA VAL A 6 29.56 -34.95 -9.92
C VAL A 6 30.05 -33.82 -10.84
N ALA A 7 29.29 -33.70 -11.94
CA ALA A 7 29.31 -32.74 -13.02
C ALA A 7 29.89 -31.35 -12.74
N GLY A 8 30.64 -30.87 -13.73
CA GLY A 8 31.24 -29.56 -13.79
C GLY A 8 30.24 -28.40 -13.75
N ALA A 9 30.81 -27.28 -13.31
CA ALA A 9 30.25 -25.96 -13.13
C ALA A 9 29.14 -25.54 -14.12
N ALA A 10 28.02 -25.11 -13.55
CA ALA A 10 27.21 -24.05 -14.11
C ALA A 10 26.70 -23.18 -12.95
N LEU A 11 27.46 -22.13 -12.65
CA LEU A 11 26.98 -20.97 -11.89
C LEU A 11 25.92 -20.27 -12.74
N ALA A 12 24.67 -20.73 -12.65
CA ALA A 12 23.53 -19.93 -13.06
C ALA A 12 23.13 -19.07 -11.86
N VAL A 13 23.75 -17.89 -11.76
CA VAL A 13 23.19 -16.77 -11.00
C VAL A 13 21.85 -16.46 -11.65
N VAL A 14 20.77 -17.02 -11.10
CA VAL A 14 19.41 -16.59 -11.46
C VAL A 14 19.17 -15.29 -10.70
N THR A 15 19.67 -14.19 -11.25
CA THR A 15 19.16 -12.84 -10.96
C THR A 15 17.76 -12.76 -11.54
N GLY A 16 16.80 -13.33 -10.81
CA GLY A 16 15.39 -13.06 -10.98
C GLY A 16 14.96 -12.17 -9.84
N LEU A 17 15.39 -10.90 -9.83
CA LEU A 17 14.56 -9.88 -9.19
C LEU A 17 13.34 -9.77 -10.10
N SER A 18 12.37 -10.63 -9.85
CA SER A 18 11.00 -10.41 -10.26
C SER A 18 10.63 -9.09 -9.58
N GLY A 19 10.70 -7.98 -10.31
CA GLY A 19 9.97 -6.79 -9.95
C GLY A 19 8.50 -7.17 -9.98
N VAL A 20 8.01 -7.75 -8.88
CA VAL A 20 6.60 -7.80 -8.59
C VAL A 20 6.20 -6.34 -8.53
N ALA A 21 5.44 -5.86 -9.49
CA ALA A 21 4.71 -4.62 -9.31
C ALA A 21 3.84 -4.88 -8.07
N GLU A 22 4.24 -4.34 -6.92
CA GLU A 22 3.49 -4.47 -5.68
C GLU A 22 2.11 -3.88 -5.94
N GLU A 23 1.07 -4.70 -5.80
CA GLU A 23 -0.30 -4.21 -5.91
C GLU A 23 -0.50 -3.14 -4.83
N PRO A 24 -1.06 -1.97 -5.17
CA PRO A 24 -1.27 -0.92 -4.18
C PRO A 24 -2.14 -1.44 -3.03
N GLU A 25 -1.70 -1.18 -1.80
CA GLU A 25 -2.50 -1.48 -0.63
C GLU A 25 -3.51 -0.35 -0.40
N ARG A 26 -4.79 -0.71 -0.30
CA ARG A 26 -5.90 0.25 -0.25
C ARG A 26 -6.40 0.47 1.17
N PHE A 27 -6.46 1.74 1.58
CA PHE A 27 -6.97 2.17 2.88
C PHE A 27 -8.20 3.05 2.72
N LEU A 28 -9.23 2.79 3.55
CA LEU A 28 -10.47 3.56 3.58
C LEU A 28 -10.50 4.43 4.83
N GLY A 29 -10.55 5.74 4.63
CA GLY A 29 -10.74 6.71 5.69
C GLY A 29 -12.17 7.20 5.77
N LYS A 30 -12.70 7.36 6.98
CA LYS A 30 -14.06 7.86 7.22
C LYS A 30 -14.05 9.07 8.14
N GLY A 31 -14.74 10.11 7.71
CA GLY A 31 -14.86 11.32 8.51
C GLY A 31 -16.29 11.84 8.53
N MET A 32 -16.70 12.32 9.70
CA MET A 32 -18.03 12.90 9.90
C MET A 32 -17.90 14.24 10.63
N SER A 33 -18.48 15.30 10.09
CA SER A 33 -18.44 16.62 10.74
C SER A 33 -19.50 17.58 10.23
N LYS A 34 -20.34 18.07 11.15
CA LYS A 34 -21.33 19.13 10.89
C LYS A 34 -20.72 20.50 10.56
N PHE A 35 -19.40 20.65 10.70
CA PHE A 35 -18.66 21.89 10.50
C PHE A 35 -17.83 21.90 9.21
N GLY A 36 -18.04 20.94 8.31
CA GLY A 36 -17.32 20.85 7.03
C GLY A 36 -15.91 20.24 7.12
N LEU A 37 -15.56 19.61 8.26
CA LEU A 37 -14.26 18.95 8.46
C LEU A 37 -14.28 17.45 8.14
N ALA A 38 -15.36 16.95 7.54
CA ALA A 38 -15.56 15.52 7.30
C ALA A 38 -14.45 14.95 6.40
N TYR A 39 -14.07 15.66 5.34
CA TYR A 39 -12.97 15.24 4.47
C TYR A 39 -11.64 15.16 5.22
N TYR A 40 -11.30 16.19 6.02
CA TYR A 40 -10.06 16.18 6.80
C TYR A 40 -9.99 14.98 7.73
N TYR A 41 -11.06 14.68 8.46
CA TYR A 41 -11.10 13.50 9.33
C TYR A 41 -11.01 12.18 8.55
N ALA A 42 -11.63 12.10 7.37
CA ALA A 42 -11.52 10.93 6.52
C ALA A 42 -10.07 10.71 6.07
N VAL A 43 -9.39 11.77 5.63
CA VAL A 43 -7.98 11.67 5.22
C VAL A 43 -7.10 11.25 6.40
N GLU A 44 -7.24 11.88 7.56
CA GLU A 44 -6.42 11.53 8.73
C GLU A 44 -6.67 10.07 9.18
N ASP A 45 -7.92 9.61 9.14
CA ASP A 45 -8.26 8.21 9.45
C ASP A 45 -7.64 7.21 8.47
N ALA A 46 -7.63 7.51 7.16
CA ALA A 46 -6.94 6.67 6.17
C ALA A 46 -5.42 6.67 6.39
N MET A 47 -4.84 7.83 6.68
CA MET A 47 -3.40 7.96 6.85
C MET A 47 -2.90 7.30 8.13
N GLU A 48 -3.66 7.36 9.24
CA GLU A 48 -3.32 6.62 10.46
C GLU A 48 -3.33 5.10 10.22
N GLN A 49 -4.20 4.60 9.34
CA GLN A 49 -4.19 3.20 8.93
C GLN A 49 -2.96 2.86 8.09
N ALA A 50 -2.64 3.69 7.09
CA ALA A 50 -1.48 3.52 6.23
C ALA A 50 -0.15 3.59 7.02
N GLU A 51 -0.01 4.54 7.94
CA GLU A 51 1.16 4.68 8.82
C GLU A 51 1.34 3.48 9.73
N ARG A 52 0.24 2.91 10.27
CA ARG A 52 0.29 1.66 11.04
C ARG A 52 0.69 0.45 10.21
N ALA A 53 0.41 0.47 8.90
CA ALA A 53 0.86 -0.54 7.95
C ALA A 53 2.31 -0.31 7.46
N GLY A 54 2.90 0.84 7.79
CA GLY A 54 4.30 1.16 7.49
C GLY A 54 4.51 2.08 6.28
N TYR A 55 3.43 2.61 5.68
CA TYR A 55 3.52 3.58 4.59
C TYR A 55 3.68 5.00 5.12
N ALA A 56 4.54 5.78 4.47
CA ALA A 56 4.57 7.22 4.61
C ALA A 56 3.44 7.86 3.79
N ARG A 57 2.95 9.01 4.25
CA ARG A 57 1.89 9.76 3.55
C ARG A 57 2.22 10.11 2.09
N VAL A 58 3.50 10.27 1.76
CA VAL A 58 3.97 10.57 0.39
C VAL A 58 3.86 9.37 -0.56
N GLU A 59 3.75 8.16 -0.02
CA GLU A 59 3.60 6.90 -0.76
C GLU A 59 2.12 6.59 -1.06
N CYS A 60 1.20 7.42 -0.59
CA CYS A 60 -0.24 7.22 -0.70
C CYS A 60 -0.89 8.27 -1.61
N VAL A 61 -1.74 7.81 -2.52
CA VAL A 61 -2.51 8.66 -3.45
C VAL A 61 -4.00 8.46 -3.23
N GLU A 62 -4.76 9.55 -3.19
CA GLU A 62 -6.21 9.49 -3.15
C GLU A 62 -6.72 8.96 -4.50
N VAL A 63 -7.54 7.90 -4.46
CA VAL A 63 -8.05 7.24 -5.67
C VAL A 63 -9.56 7.36 -5.84
N ASP A 64 -10.29 7.53 -4.75
CA ASP A 64 -11.73 7.71 -4.79
C ASP A 64 -12.21 8.48 -3.56
N MET A 65 -13.35 9.14 -3.70
CA MET A 65 -14.03 9.84 -2.62
C MET A 65 -15.54 9.70 -2.80
N TYR A 66 -16.23 9.45 -1.70
CA TYR A 66 -17.68 9.40 -1.65
C TYR A 66 -18.22 10.27 -0.53
N GLU A 67 -19.06 11.23 -0.89
CA GLU A 67 -19.79 12.06 0.07
C GLU A 67 -21.12 11.40 0.41
N TRP A 68 -21.25 10.96 1.66
CA TRP A 68 -22.49 10.43 2.20
C TRP A 68 -23.41 11.56 2.70
N PRO A 69 -24.74 11.40 2.58
CA PRO A 69 -25.69 12.28 3.24
C PRO A 69 -25.37 12.40 4.74
N LEU A 70 -25.68 13.56 5.34
CA LEU A 70 -25.50 13.84 6.78
C LEU A 70 -24.05 14.04 7.23
N TYR A 71 -23.28 14.79 6.44
CA TYR A 71 -21.96 15.32 6.83
C TYR A 71 -20.87 14.26 6.97
N GLU A 72 -20.99 13.15 6.22
CA GLU A 72 -20.06 12.03 6.23
C GLU A 72 -19.32 11.97 4.89
N ILE A 73 -18.01 11.76 4.92
CA ILE A 73 -17.16 11.62 3.73
C ILE A 73 -16.28 10.39 3.92
N TRP A 74 -16.19 9.58 2.88
CA TRP A 74 -15.29 8.45 2.77
C TRP A 74 -14.25 8.75 1.70
N VAL A 75 -12.99 8.43 1.96
CA VAL A 75 -11.87 8.64 1.03
C VAL A 75 -11.05 7.35 0.97
N TRP A 76 -10.70 6.92 -0.24
CA TRP A 76 -9.83 5.77 -0.46
C TRP A 76 -8.46 6.25 -0.91
N PHE A 77 -7.43 5.68 -0.29
CA PHE A 77 -6.04 5.87 -0.67
C PHE A 77 -5.44 4.55 -1.11
N ASP A 78 -4.68 4.60 -2.21
CA ASP A 78 -3.80 3.52 -2.63
C ASP A 78 -2.37 3.89 -2.24
N CYS A 79 -1.70 3.03 -1.49
CA CYS A 79 -0.33 3.22 -1.05
C CYS A 79 0.59 2.18 -1.71
N THR A 80 1.75 2.63 -2.19
CA THR A 80 2.78 1.78 -2.79
C THR A 80 4.14 2.22 -2.30
N HIS A 81 4.99 1.28 -1.87
CA HIS A 81 6.38 1.59 -1.56
C HIS A 81 7.11 2.01 -2.85
N GLU A 82 7.53 3.27 -2.91
CA GLU A 82 8.41 3.72 -3.98
C GLU A 82 9.81 3.16 -3.69
N THR A 83 10.25 2.21 -4.52
CA THR A 83 11.55 1.54 -4.40
C THR A 83 12.70 2.40 -4.91
#